data_AF-A0A139WP35-F1
#
_entry.id   AF-A0A139WP35-F1
#
_cell.length_a   1.000
_cell.length_b   1.000
_cell.length_c   1.000
_cell.angle_alpha   90.00
_cell.angle_beta   90.00
_cell.angle_gamma   90.00
#
_symmetry.space_group_name_H-M   'P 1'
#
loop_
_entity.id
_entity.type
_entity.pdbx_description
1 polymer ?
#
loop_
_entity_poly.entity_id
_entity_poly.type
_entity_poly.pdbx_seq_one_letter_code
_entity_poly.pdbx_strand_id
1 'polypeptide(L)'
;MAENARDISEQAKATVDKEVRIKNLKERQNEERQKKLEEMKAQALAAQRFKEQKELERRKRLEELRCKEDVRRQQVEERKRAIAQADQDRLESILKRNQEREARIEAKKRNERSNIVFAFGSSTPRMLDPTDLTAFWGPRRATSIQNITSATSTQLTRRQSERDLDSGSKKRATSASGLERSGES
;
A
#
# COMPACT_ATOMS: atom_id res chain seq x y z
N MET A 1 -23.06 73.13 69.48
CA MET A 1 -22.13 72.80 68.38
C MET A 1 -22.10 71.31 68.02
N ALA A 2 -22.24 70.37 68.97
CA ALA A 2 -22.17 68.93 68.68
C ALA A 2 -23.34 68.36 67.87
N GLU A 3 -24.52 68.97 67.94
CA GLU A 3 -25.74 68.49 67.26
C GLU A 3 -25.70 68.73 65.75
N ASN A 4 -25.34 69.96 65.32
CA ASN A 4 -25.08 70.28 63.90
C ASN A 4 -24.01 69.38 63.27
N ALA A 5 -22.99 68.97 64.02
CA ALA A 5 -21.95 68.08 63.50
C ALA A 5 -22.47 66.65 63.23
N ARG A 6 -23.49 66.20 63.98
CA ARG A 6 -24.12 64.89 63.75
C ARG A 6 -25.03 64.90 62.53
N ASP A 7 -25.83 65.95 62.36
CA ASP A 7 -26.71 66.12 61.19
C ASP A 7 -25.91 66.22 59.88
N ILE A 8 -24.78 66.94 59.87
CA ILE A 8 -23.89 67.02 58.72
C ILE A 8 -23.30 65.63 58.39
N SER A 9 -22.93 64.86 59.41
CA SER A 9 -22.43 63.48 59.24
C SER A 9 -23.51 62.54 58.70
N GLU A 10 -24.74 62.64 59.17
CA GLU A 10 -25.85 61.80 58.69
C GLU A 10 -26.26 62.16 57.27
N GLN A 11 -26.29 63.45 56.91
CA GLN A 11 -26.47 63.86 55.52
C GLN A 11 -25.36 63.35 54.61
N ALA A 12 -24.10 63.41 55.05
CA ALA A 12 -22.96 62.87 54.30
C ALA A 12 -23.06 61.35 54.10
N LYS A 13 -23.49 60.59 55.13
CA LYS A 13 -23.74 59.15 55.01
C LYS A 13 -24.89 58.86 54.04
N ALA A 14 -25.98 59.60 54.13
CA ALA A 14 -27.13 59.44 53.24
C ALA A 14 -26.78 59.77 51.77
N THR A 15 -25.89 60.74 51.52
CA THR A 15 -25.39 61.02 50.16
C THR A 15 -24.50 59.89 49.65
N VAL A 16 -23.59 59.37 50.50
CA VAL A 16 -22.72 58.24 50.15
C VAL A 16 -23.54 56.98 49.88
N ASP A 17 -24.56 56.67 50.68
CA ASP A 17 -25.44 55.51 50.48
C ASP A 17 -26.25 55.61 49.18
N LYS A 18 -26.73 56.82 48.84
CA LYS A 18 -27.38 57.07 47.55
C LYS A 18 -26.42 56.88 46.39
N GLU A 19 -25.18 57.37 46.51
CA GLU A 19 -24.15 57.18 45.50
C GLU A 19 -23.77 55.71 45.30
N VAL A 20 -23.61 54.95 46.38
CA VAL A 20 -23.34 53.50 46.35
C VAL A 20 -24.50 52.76 45.67
N ARG A 21 -25.75 53.09 46.03
CA ARG A 21 -26.93 52.47 45.42
C ARG A 21 -27.02 52.77 43.91
N ILE A 22 -26.70 53.98 43.47
CA ILE A 22 -26.64 54.35 42.05
C ILE A 22 -25.50 53.62 41.33
N LYS A 23 -24.32 53.49 41.96
CA LYS A 23 -23.17 52.75 41.41
C LYS A 23 -23.51 51.27 41.21
N ASN A 24 -24.07 50.61 42.22
CA ASN A 24 -24.47 49.20 42.14
C ASN A 24 -25.52 48.96 41.06
N LEU A 25 -26.46 49.89 40.87
CA LEU A 25 -27.48 49.77 39.83
C LEU A 25 -26.89 49.91 38.42
N LYS A 26 -25.93 50.82 38.23
CA LYS A 26 -25.17 50.96 36.97
C LYS A 26 -24.28 49.76 36.70
N GLU A 27 -23.62 49.24 37.73
CA GLU A 27 -22.77 48.05 37.67
C GLU A 27 -23.60 46.84 37.22
N ARG A 28 -24.75 46.58 37.85
CA ARG A 28 -25.66 45.50 37.45
C ARG A 28 -26.13 45.62 35.99
N GLN A 29 -26.46 46.83 35.53
CA GLN A 29 -26.83 47.03 34.12
C GLN A 29 -25.64 46.79 33.17
N ASN A 30 -24.43 47.16 33.57
CA ASN A 30 -23.22 46.90 32.79
C ASN A 30 -22.87 45.41 32.75
N GLU A 31 -23.00 44.71 33.87
CA GLU A 31 -22.85 43.25 33.95
C GLU A 31 -23.86 42.53 33.05
N GLU A 32 -25.14 42.93 33.07
CA GLU A 32 -26.15 42.35 32.18
C GLU A 32 -25.83 42.59 30.70
N ARG A 33 -25.33 43.79 30.33
CA ARG A 33 -24.85 44.08 28.97
C ARG A 33 -23.63 43.23 28.60
N GLN A 34 -22.65 43.11 29.51
CA GLN A 34 -21.45 42.31 29.29
C GLN A 34 -21.80 40.83 29.12
N LYS A 35 -22.65 40.27 29.99
CA LYS A 35 -23.11 38.89 29.91
C LYS A 35 -23.81 38.61 28.58
N LYS A 36 -24.63 39.53 28.08
CA LYS A 36 -25.28 39.40 26.76
C LYS A 36 -24.26 39.44 25.61
N LEU A 37 -23.24 40.29 25.71
CA LEU A 37 -22.15 40.32 24.71
C LEU A 37 -21.33 39.03 24.73
N GLU A 38 -21.05 38.47 25.90
CA GLU A 38 -20.35 37.20 26.07
C GLU A 38 -21.15 36.02 25.53
N GLU A 39 -22.47 35.99 25.77
CA GLU A 39 -23.36 34.97 25.22
C GLU A 39 -23.38 35.00 23.69
N MET A 40 -23.46 36.19 23.09
CA MET A 40 -23.38 36.35 21.63
C MET A 40 -22.03 35.88 21.07
N LYS A 41 -20.92 36.17 21.77
CA LYS A 41 -19.58 35.69 21.39
C LYS A 41 -19.48 34.18 21.51
N ALA A 42 -20.01 33.60 22.59
CA ALA A 42 -20.03 32.15 22.81
C ALA A 42 -20.85 31.44 21.72
N GLN A 43 -21.99 31.98 21.33
CA GLN A 43 -22.81 31.46 20.23
C GLN A 43 -22.08 31.55 18.89
N ALA A 44 -21.42 32.67 18.60
CA ALA A 44 -20.62 32.83 17.38
C ALA A 44 -19.47 31.81 17.32
N LEU A 45 -18.77 31.61 18.45
CA LEU A 45 -17.67 30.65 18.58
C LEU A 45 -18.19 29.21 18.42
N ALA A 46 -19.32 28.87 19.04
CA ALA A 46 -19.95 27.56 18.89
C ALA A 46 -20.35 27.29 17.43
N ALA A 47 -20.93 28.28 16.75
CA ALA A 47 -21.27 28.19 15.33
C ALA A 47 -20.03 28.02 14.44
N GLN A 48 -18.94 28.73 14.73
CA GLN A 48 -17.67 28.58 14.03
C GLN A 48 -17.09 27.17 14.23
N ARG A 49 -17.02 26.68 15.47
CA ARG A 49 -16.53 25.33 15.79
C ARG A 49 -17.35 24.25 15.09
N PHE A 50 -18.66 24.41 15.01
CA PHE A 50 -19.51 23.45 14.29
C PHE A 50 -19.19 23.40 12.79
N LYS A 51 -18.95 24.56 12.17
CA LYS A 51 -18.49 24.62 10.76
C LYS A 51 -17.14 23.95 10.59
N GLU A 52 -16.18 24.24 11.46
CA GLU A 52 -14.84 23.64 11.44
C GLU A 52 -14.89 22.12 11.62
N GLN A 53 -15.69 21.61 12.56
CA GLN A 53 -15.88 20.17 12.75
C GLN A 53 -16.43 19.49 11.49
N LYS A 54 -17.45 20.07 10.88
CA LYS A 54 -18.04 19.55 9.64
C LYS A 54 -17.03 19.55 8.48
N GLU A 55 -16.21 20.59 8.39
CA GLU A 55 -15.16 20.67 7.37
C GLU A 55 -14.05 19.64 7.63
N LEU A 56 -13.63 19.46 8.87
CA LEU A 56 -12.64 18.46 9.27
C LEU A 56 -13.11 17.05 8.95
N GLU A 57 -14.37 16.70 9.23
CA GLU A 57 -14.95 15.41 8.85
C GLU A 57 -14.95 15.20 7.34
N ARG A 58 -15.32 16.24 6.57
CA ARG A 58 -15.28 16.19 5.11
C ARG A 58 -13.86 15.97 4.60
N ARG A 59 -12.89 16.70 5.17
CA ARG A 59 -11.47 16.60 4.81
C ARG A 59 -10.92 15.22 5.14
N LYS A 60 -11.20 14.70 6.35
CA LYS A 60 -10.81 13.36 6.78
C LYS A 60 -11.36 12.29 5.85
N ARG A 61 -12.64 12.37 5.47
CA ARG A 61 -13.25 11.42 4.53
C ARG A 61 -12.59 11.43 3.16
N LEU A 62 -12.23 12.61 2.65
CA LEU A 62 -11.50 12.73 1.37
C LEU A 62 -10.09 12.15 1.46
N GLU A 63 -9.39 12.40 2.56
CA GLU A 63 -8.06 11.87 2.81
C GLU A 63 -8.06 10.34 2.95
N GLU A 64 -9.04 9.77 3.66
CA GLU A 64 -9.22 8.32 3.75
C GLU A 64 -9.46 7.67 2.37
N LEU A 65 -10.24 8.32 1.50
CA LEU A 65 -10.45 7.84 0.14
C LEU A 65 -9.16 7.88 -0.68
N ARG A 66 -8.38 8.96 -0.59
CA ARG A 66 -7.07 9.07 -1.25
C ARG A 66 -6.10 8.00 -0.74
N CYS A 67 -5.99 7.83 0.57
CA CYS A 67 -5.12 6.81 1.18
C CYS A 67 -5.50 5.40 0.71
N LYS A 68 -6.79 5.07 0.67
CA LYS A 68 -7.27 3.78 0.11
C LYS A 68 -6.89 3.61 -1.36
N GLU A 69 -7.00 4.67 -2.15
CA GLU A 69 -6.60 4.67 -3.55
C GLU A 69 -5.09 4.43 -3.70
N ASP A 70 -4.28 5.13 -2.92
CA ASP A 70 -2.83 5.02 -2.91
C ASP A 70 -2.37 3.62 -2.50
N VAL A 71 -2.98 3.04 -1.45
CA VAL A 71 -2.70 1.65 -1.05
C VAL A 71 -3.02 0.67 -2.18
N ARG A 72 -4.17 0.82 -2.83
CA ARG A 72 -4.53 -0.02 -3.99
C ARG A 72 -3.53 0.14 -5.13
N ARG A 73 -3.08 1.37 -5.41
CA ARG A 73 -2.06 1.64 -6.42
C ARG A 73 -0.73 0.98 -6.06
N GLN A 74 -0.28 1.13 -4.82
CA GLN A 74 0.95 0.54 -4.31
C GLN A 74 0.91 -0.99 -4.42
N GLN A 75 -0.19 -1.65 -4.05
CA GLN A 75 -0.34 -3.10 -4.20
C GLN A 75 -0.18 -3.57 -5.66
N VAL A 76 -0.73 -2.82 -6.61
CA VAL A 76 -0.57 -3.13 -8.03
C VAL A 76 0.88 -2.93 -8.48
N GLU A 77 1.52 -1.84 -8.05
CA GLU A 77 2.91 -1.56 -8.37
C GLU A 77 3.87 -2.60 -7.76
N GLU A 78 3.65 -3.00 -6.51
CA GLU A 78 4.40 -4.07 -5.84
C GLU A 78 4.21 -5.41 -6.53
N ARG A 79 2.98 -5.77 -6.92
CA ARG A 79 2.73 -7.00 -7.67
C ARG A 79 3.44 -7.00 -9.02
N LYS A 80 3.41 -5.89 -9.75
CA LYS A 80 4.14 -5.72 -11.01
C LYS A 80 5.65 -5.87 -10.80
N ARG A 81 6.18 -5.22 -9.75
CA ARG A 81 7.59 -5.31 -9.38
C ARG A 81 8.00 -6.74 -9.02
N ALA A 82 7.19 -7.45 -8.24
CA ALA A 82 7.46 -8.84 -7.86
C ALA A 82 7.49 -9.79 -9.07
N ILE A 83 6.56 -9.61 -10.03
CA ILE A 83 6.57 -10.39 -11.28
C ILE A 83 7.84 -10.09 -12.09
N ALA A 84 8.16 -8.81 -12.28
CA ALA A 84 9.35 -8.42 -13.03
C ALA A 84 10.65 -8.95 -12.39
N GLN A 85 10.73 -8.90 -11.06
CA GLN A 85 11.87 -9.43 -10.31
C GLN A 85 11.97 -10.96 -10.45
N ALA A 86 10.86 -11.68 -10.34
CA ALA A 86 10.86 -13.13 -10.53
C ALA A 86 11.28 -13.54 -11.96
N ASP A 87 10.88 -12.76 -12.97
CA ASP A 87 11.32 -12.98 -14.35
C ASP A 87 12.83 -12.70 -14.53
N GLN A 88 13.34 -11.63 -13.91
CA GLN A 88 14.78 -11.34 -13.87
C GLN A 88 15.56 -12.47 -13.20
N ASP A 89 15.16 -12.89 -11.99
CA ASP A 89 15.80 -13.98 -11.24
C ASP A 89 15.82 -15.29 -12.05
N ARG A 90 14.73 -15.58 -12.77
CA ARG A 90 14.64 -16.74 -13.66
C ARG A 90 15.64 -16.65 -14.81
N LEU A 91 15.73 -15.50 -15.47
CA LEU A 91 16.67 -15.29 -16.58
C LEU A 91 18.11 -15.38 -16.11
N GLU A 92 18.43 -14.75 -14.97
CA GLU A 92 19.76 -14.80 -14.35
C GLU A 92 20.16 -16.23 -13.98
N SER A 93 19.23 -17.01 -13.41
CA SER A 93 19.45 -18.43 -13.09
C SER A 93 19.77 -19.27 -14.33
N ILE A 94 19.05 -19.06 -15.43
CA ILE A 94 19.31 -19.73 -16.71
C ILE A 94 20.69 -19.34 -17.25
N LEU A 95 21.00 -18.04 -17.26
CA LEU A 95 22.27 -17.52 -17.75
C LEU A 95 23.43 -18.12 -16.95
N LYS A 96 23.33 -18.13 -15.61
CA LYS A 96 24.33 -18.71 -14.72
C LYS A 96 24.52 -20.21 -14.97
N ARG A 97 23.43 -20.97 -15.16
CA ARG A 97 23.49 -22.40 -15.50
C ARG A 97 24.15 -22.64 -16.86
N ASN A 98 23.89 -21.78 -17.84
CA ASN A 98 24.53 -21.86 -19.15
C ASN A 98 26.03 -21.56 -19.06
N GLN A 99 26.41 -20.52 -18.33
CA GLN A 99 27.82 -20.21 -18.07
C GLN A 99 28.55 -21.37 -17.38
N GLU A 100 27.93 -22.01 -16.38
CA GLU A 100 28.52 -23.19 -15.73
C GLU A 100 28.66 -24.36 -16.72
N ARG A 101 27.67 -24.59 -17.58
CA ARG A 101 27.72 -25.62 -18.61
C ARG A 101 28.85 -25.36 -19.60
N GLU A 102 28.99 -24.13 -20.09
CA GLU A 102 30.04 -23.73 -21.03
C GLU A 102 31.42 -23.88 -20.39
N ALA A 103 31.59 -23.41 -19.14
CA ALA A 103 32.84 -23.59 -18.38
C ALA A 103 33.22 -25.08 -18.23
N ARG A 104 32.24 -25.95 -17.98
CA ARG A 104 32.47 -27.41 -17.91
C ARG A 104 32.89 -28.00 -19.25
N ILE A 105 32.26 -27.59 -20.35
CA ILE A 105 32.61 -28.04 -21.70
C ILE A 105 34.01 -27.55 -22.07
N GLU A 106 34.34 -26.29 -21.77
CA GLU A 106 35.66 -25.73 -22.05
C GLU A 106 36.77 -26.44 -21.25
N ALA A 107 36.51 -26.76 -19.98
CA ALA A 107 37.42 -27.57 -19.17
C ALA A 107 37.65 -28.96 -19.77
N LYS A 108 36.59 -29.64 -20.23
CA LYS A 108 36.72 -30.94 -20.94
C LYS A 108 37.53 -30.82 -22.22
N LYS A 109 37.24 -29.83 -23.07
CA LYS A 109 37.97 -29.59 -24.32
C LYS A 109 39.45 -29.29 -24.08
N ARG A 110 39.78 -28.53 -23.01
CA ARG A 110 41.18 -28.27 -22.62
C ARG A 110 41.89 -29.55 -22.19
N ASN A 111 41.21 -30.43 -21.45
CA ASN A 111 41.73 -31.73 -21.04
C ASN A 111 41.93 -32.69 -22.23
N GLU A 112 40.98 -32.76 -23.16
CA GLU A 112 41.11 -33.58 -24.39
C GLU A 112 42.29 -33.12 -25.25
N ARG A 113 42.46 -31.81 -25.43
CA ARG A 113 43.57 -31.24 -26.23
C ARG A 113 44.95 -31.50 -25.61
N SER A 114 45.02 -31.71 -24.30
CA SER A 114 46.25 -32.07 -23.58
C SER A 114 46.48 -33.58 -23.47
N ASN A 115 45.48 -34.41 -23.80
CA ASN A 115 45.54 -35.88 -23.71
C ASN A 115 45.66 -36.57 -25.08
N ILE A 116 46.27 -35.93 -26.08
CA ILE A 116 46.62 -36.58 -27.35
C ILE A 116 47.63 -37.69 -27.07
N VAL A 117 47.19 -38.95 -27.16
CA VAL A 117 48.03 -40.13 -26.99
C VAL A 117 48.50 -40.59 -28.37
N PHE A 118 49.80 -40.50 -28.60
CA PHE A 118 50.46 -41.16 -29.72
C PHE A 118 50.66 -42.64 -29.34
N ALA A 119 49.94 -43.54 -30.00
CA ALA A 119 50.15 -44.97 -29.81
C ALA A 119 51.48 -45.41 -30.45
N PHE A 120 52.21 -46.31 -29.78
CA PHE A 120 53.51 -46.80 -30.22
C PHE A 120 53.46 -47.32 -31.67
N GLY A 121 54.29 -46.74 -32.54
CA GLY A 121 54.43 -47.14 -33.94
C GLY A 121 53.58 -46.38 -34.96
N SER A 122 52.68 -45.46 -34.56
CA SER A 122 51.94 -44.63 -35.51
C SER A 122 52.17 -43.13 -35.26
N SER A 123 52.70 -42.43 -36.27
CA SER A 123 52.87 -40.97 -36.28
C SER A 123 51.55 -40.19 -36.38
N THR A 124 50.46 -40.86 -36.74
CA THR A 124 49.13 -40.27 -36.83
C THR A 124 48.45 -40.30 -35.46
N PRO A 125 48.11 -39.15 -34.86
CA PRO A 125 47.38 -39.11 -33.60
C PRO A 125 46.05 -39.87 -33.72
N ARG A 126 45.81 -40.86 -32.85
CA ARG A 126 44.49 -41.47 -32.76
C ARG A 126 43.64 -40.66 -31.78
N MET A 127 42.49 -40.18 -32.25
CA MET A 127 41.44 -39.61 -31.40
C MET A 127 40.81 -40.73 -30.59
N LEU A 128 41.45 -41.14 -29.49
CA LEU A 128 40.87 -42.07 -28.53
C LEU A 128 39.87 -41.28 -27.69
N ASP A 129 38.58 -41.56 -27.89
CA ASP A 129 37.55 -41.04 -27.00
C ASP A 129 37.72 -41.75 -25.63
N PRO A 130 37.73 -41.05 -24.48
CA PRO A 130 37.90 -41.69 -23.17
C PRO A 130 36.88 -42.83 -22.91
N THR A 131 35.76 -42.79 -23.62
CA THR A 131 34.71 -43.81 -23.68
C THR A 131 35.18 -45.12 -24.31
N ASP A 132 36.07 -45.10 -25.29
CA ASP A 132 36.55 -46.29 -26.00
C ASP A 132 37.54 -47.12 -25.15
N LEU A 133 38.33 -46.46 -24.30
CA LEU A 133 39.23 -47.15 -23.35
C LEU A 133 38.46 -47.80 -22.19
N THR A 134 37.37 -47.17 -21.76
CA THR A 134 36.52 -47.70 -20.66
C THR A 134 35.53 -48.77 -21.16
N ALA A 135 35.13 -48.74 -22.44
CA ALA A 135 34.28 -49.76 -23.06
C ALA A 135 34.96 -51.13 -23.21
N PHE A 136 36.29 -51.19 -23.19
CA PHE A 136 37.03 -52.46 -23.28
C PHE A 136 37.06 -53.24 -21.95
N TRP A 137 36.90 -52.57 -20.79
CA TRP A 137 36.93 -53.20 -19.45
C TRP A 137 35.67 -52.98 -18.58
N GLY A 138 34.68 -52.19 -19.02
CA GLY A 138 33.47 -51.87 -18.26
C GLY A 138 32.20 -52.61 -18.72
N PRO A 139 31.17 -52.80 -17.85
CA PRO A 139 30.03 -53.64 -18.17
C PRO A 139 29.19 -53.05 -19.31
N ARG A 140 29.07 -53.78 -20.42
CA ARG A 140 28.05 -53.55 -21.44
C ARG A 140 26.67 -53.71 -20.80
N ARG A 141 26.06 -52.61 -20.36
CA ARG A 141 24.61 -52.56 -20.14
C ARG A 141 23.99 -51.79 -21.30
N ALA A 142 23.44 -52.55 -22.23
CA ALA A 142 22.55 -52.02 -23.25
C ALA A 142 21.27 -51.50 -22.56
N THR A 143 21.05 -50.20 -22.59
CA THR A 143 19.71 -49.63 -22.36
C THR A 143 19.20 -49.15 -23.71
N SER A 144 18.40 -50.00 -24.32
CA SER A 144 17.64 -49.72 -25.54
C SER A 144 16.83 -48.43 -25.41
N ILE A 145 16.92 -47.61 -26.45
CA ILE A 145 16.09 -46.44 -26.72
C ILE A 145 14.72 -46.97 -27.16
N GLN A 146 13.76 -47.06 -26.23
CA GLN A 146 12.33 -47.11 -26.57
C GLN A 146 11.54 -46.38 -25.50
N ASN A 147 11.32 -45.07 -25.69
CA ASN A 147 10.20 -44.35 -25.12
C ASN A 147 9.69 -43.35 -26.18
N ILE A 148 9.14 -43.88 -27.27
CA ILE A 148 8.37 -43.13 -28.27
C ILE A 148 7.05 -43.87 -28.52
N THR A 149 6.26 -44.16 -27.49
CA THR A 149 4.83 -44.52 -27.60
C THR A 149 4.20 -44.60 -26.21
N SER A 150 3.90 -43.44 -25.63
CA SER A 150 2.78 -43.24 -24.68
C SER A 150 2.63 -41.73 -24.46
N ALA A 151 2.38 -41.02 -25.55
CA ALA A 151 1.47 -39.90 -25.44
C ALA A 151 0.12 -40.48 -25.01
N THR A 152 -0.50 -39.88 -23.98
CA THR A 152 -1.79 -40.20 -23.34
C THR A 152 -1.72 -40.91 -21.98
N SER A 153 -1.07 -40.32 -20.98
CA SER A 153 -1.49 -40.51 -19.56
C SER A 153 -0.93 -39.51 -18.54
N THR A 154 -0.25 -38.43 -18.94
CA THR A 154 -0.08 -37.30 -18.01
C THR A 154 -1.26 -36.37 -18.17
N GLN A 155 -2.23 -36.56 -17.26
CA GLN A 155 -3.29 -35.60 -17.04
C GLN A 155 -2.68 -34.20 -16.93
N LEU A 156 -2.98 -33.39 -17.93
CA LEU A 156 -2.95 -31.95 -17.83
C LEU A 156 -3.66 -31.59 -16.52
N THR A 157 -2.94 -31.00 -15.56
CA THR A 157 -3.54 -30.22 -14.48
C THR A 157 -4.12 -28.93 -15.09
N ARG A 158 -5.08 -29.11 -16.01
CA ARG A 158 -5.92 -28.08 -16.60
C ARG A 158 -7.09 -27.87 -15.65
N ARG A 159 -6.87 -26.98 -14.69
CA ARG A 159 -7.87 -26.17 -13.99
C ARG A 159 -9.32 -26.39 -14.47
N GLN A 160 -10.13 -27.10 -13.69
CA GLN A 160 -11.58 -26.90 -13.61
C GLN A 160 -12.06 -27.23 -12.20
N SER A 161 -11.88 -26.27 -11.30
CA SER A 161 -12.56 -26.26 -10.00
C SER A 161 -13.02 -24.83 -9.70
N GLU A 162 -13.73 -24.19 -10.63
CA GLU A 162 -14.49 -22.97 -10.32
C GLU A 162 -15.75 -22.94 -11.20
N ARG A 163 -16.78 -23.67 -10.75
CA ARG A 163 -18.17 -23.39 -11.13
C ARG A 163 -19.17 -24.08 -10.21
N ASP A 164 -19.03 -23.88 -8.90
CA ASP A 164 -20.20 -23.96 -8.03
C ASP A 164 -20.65 -22.53 -7.72
N LEU A 165 -21.92 -22.32 -8.01
CA LEU A 165 -22.63 -21.05 -8.01
C LEU A 165 -22.71 -20.56 -6.57
N ASP A 166 -21.87 -19.60 -6.19
CA ASP A 166 -22.16 -18.78 -5.02
C ASP A 166 -23.44 -18.00 -5.31
N SER A 167 -24.53 -18.48 -4.71
CA SER A 167 -25.82 -17.82 -4.56
C SER A 167 -25.69 -16.59 -3.64
N GLY A 168 -24.79 -15.68 -4.01
CA GLY A 168 -24.49 -14.44 -3.31
C GLY A 168 -24.96 -13.23 -4.11
N SER A 169 -26.24 -12.85 -3.93
CA SER A 169 -26.76 -11.50 -4.18
C SER A 169 -26.25 -10.77 -5.44
N LYS A 170 -26.77 -11.15 -6.61
CA LYS A 170 -26.76 -10.28 -7.80
C LYS A 170 -27.63 -9.05 -7.53
N LYS A 171 -27.06 -8.00 -6.92
CA LYS A 171 -27.60 -6.65 -7.05
C LYS A 171 -27.32 -6.20 -8.49
N ARG A 172 -28.38 -6.27 -9.29
CA ARG A 172 -28.53 -5.74 -10.65
C ARG A 172 -27.89 -4.35 -10.72
N ALA A 173 -26.94 -4.15 -11.63
CA ALA A 173 -26.40 -2.83 -11.93
C ALA A 173 -27.54 -1.93 -12.44
N THR A 174 -27.84 -0.87 -11.71
CA THR A 174 -28.64 0.26 -12.20
C THR A 174 -27.73 1.12 -13.06
N SER A 175 -27.80 0.95 -14.38
CA SER A 175 -27.28 1.95 -15.32
C SER A 175 -28.12 3.22 -15.18
N ALA A 176 -27.60 4.22 -14.47
CA ALA A 176 -28.13 5.58 -14.49
C ALA A 176 -27.46 6.34 -15.65
N SER A 177 -28.02 6.17 -16.85
CA SER A 177 -27.76 7.05 -17.98
C SER A 177 -28.69 8.26 -17.91
N GLY A 178 -28.13 9.47 -17.93
CA GLY A 178 -28.83 10.68 -18.37
C GLY A 178 -29.35 11.60 -17.27
N LEU A 179 -28.45 12.37 -16.65
CA LEU A 179 -28.81 13.71 -16.15
C LEU A 179 -28.14 14.73 -17.08
N GLU A 180 -28.68 14.82 -18.30
CA GLU A 180 -28.41 15.93 -19.22
C GLU A 180 -29.30 17.12 -18.83
N ARG A 181 -28.76 18.31 -19.07
CA ARG A 181 -29.20 19.62 -18.56
C ARG A 181 -30.34 20.23 -19.39
N SER A 182 -31.26 20.91 -18.71
CA SER A 182 -31.94 22.14 -19.16
C SER A 182 -32.64 22.74 -17.93
N GLY A 183 -32.43 23.98 -17.49
CA GLY A 183 -32.22 25.18 -18.28
C GLY A 183 -33.58 25.77 -18.63
N GLU A 184 -33.99 26.79 -17.86
CA GLU A 184 -34.97 27.84 -18.21
C GLU A 184 -36.46 27.47 -18.32
N SER A 185 -37.27 27.91 -17.35
CA SER A 185 -38.40 28.87 -17.51
C SER A 185 -39.12 29.07 -16.17
#